data_AF-A0A125WAG3-F1
#
_entry.id   AF-A0A125WAG3-F1
#
_cell.length_a   1.000
_cell.length_b   1.000
_cell.length_c   1.000
_cell.angle_alpha   90.00
_cell.angle_beta   90.00
_cell.angle_gamma   90.00
#
_symmetry.space_group_name_H-M   'P 1'
#
loop_
_entity.id
_entity.type
_entity.pdbx_description
1 polymer ?
#
loop_
_entity_poly.entity_id
_entity_poly.type
_entity_poly.pdbx_seq_one_letter_code
_entity_poly.pdbx_strand_id
1 'polypeptide(L)' 'MFAKTIIDSDAFLDMPLSTQSLYFHLSMRADDDGFINNPKKIQRMVGCGDDD' A
#
# COMPACT_ATOMS: atom_id res chain seq x y z
N MET A 1 5.37 -4.70 10.90
CA MET A 1 4.27 -5.69 10.94
C MET A 1 3.00 -4.98 10.53
N PHE A 2 2.19 -5.55 9.64
CA PHE A 2 0.95 -4.90 9.17
C PHE A 2 -0.07 -4.76 10.30
N ALA A 3 -0.76 -3.63 10.34
CA ALA A 3 -1.85 -3.42 11.28
C ALA A 3 -3.05 -4.27 10.85
N LYS A 4 -3.31 -5.36 11.57
CA LYS A 4 -4.46 -6.25 11.32
C LYS A 4 -5.79 -5.50 11.31
N THR A 5 -5.93 -4.51 12.18
CA THR A 5 -7.10 -3.63 12.23
C THR A 5 -7.36 -2.86 10.94
N ILE A 6 -6.34 -2.62 10.12
CA ILE A 6 -6.48 -1.97 8.81
C ILE A 6 -6.82 -3.03 7.76
N ILE A 7 -6.00 -4.08 7.65
CA ILE A 7 -6.13 -5.06 6.56
C ILE A 7 -7.39 -5.94 6.69
N ASP A 8 -7.94 -6.06 7.89
CA ASP A 8 -9.19 -6.81 8.16
C ASP A 8 -10.42 -5.88 8.18
N SER A 9 -10.27 -4.58 7.91
CA SER A 9 -11.41 -3.65 7.88
C SER A 9 -12.19 -3.75 6.58
N ASP A 10 -13.52 -3.69 6.66
CA ASP A 10 -14.40 -3.68 5.48
C ASP A 10 -13.99 -2.58 4.49
N ALA A 11 -13.66 -1.39 5.01
CA ALA A 11 -13.21 -0.26 4.19
C ALA A 11 -11.96 -0.57 3.36
N PHE A 12 -11.01 -1.36 3.87
CA PHE A 12 -9.83 -1.78 3.12
C PHE A 12 -10.14 -2.92 2.16
N LEU A 13 -10.98 -3.87 2.57
CA LEU A 13 -11.38 -5.01 1.75
C LEU A 13 -12.27 -4.60 0.56
N ASP A 14 -13.01 -3.50 0.69
CA ASP A 14 -13.82 -2.90 -0.36
C ASP A 14 -12.98 -2.08 -1.38
N MET A 15 -11.70 -1.81 -1.09
CA MET A 15 -10.81 -1.10 -2.01
C MET A 15 -10.41 -1.99 -3.20
N PRO A 16 -10.06 -1.39 -4.36
CA PRO A 16 -9.44 -2.12 -5.46
C PRO A 16 -8.25 -2.98 -5.02
N LEU A 17 -8.09 -4.15 -5.64
CA LEU A 17 -6.94 -5.03 -5.36
C LEU A 17 -5.59 -4.34 -5.63
N SER A 18 -5.56 -3.39 -6.57
CA SER A 18 -4.43 -2.50 -6.85
C SER A 18 -4.09 -1.64 -5.64
N THR A 19 -5.06 -0.92 -5.07
CA THR A 19 -4.91 -0.15 -3.81
C THR A 19 -4.41 -1.03 -2.66
N GLN A 20 -5.03 -2.20 -2.46
CA GLN A 20 -4.61 -3.14 -1.41
C GLN A 20 -3.15 -3.58 -1.63
N SER A 21 -2.80 -3.93 -2.86
CA SER A 21 -1.43 -4.29 -3.24
C SER A 21 -0.45 -3.15 -2.98
N LEU A 22 -0.83 -1.91 -3.33
CA LEU A 22 0.01 -0.73 -3.11
C LEU A 22 0.32 -0.53 -1.63
N TYR A 23 -0.68 -0.65 -0.76
CA TYR A 23 -0.49 -0.57 0.70
C TYR A 23 0.56 -1.59 1.20
N PHE A 24 0.47 -2.85 0.74
CA PHE A 24 1.44 -3.88 1.11
C PHE A 24 2.83 -3.57 0.57
N HIS A 25 2.93 -3.15 -0.69
CA HIS A 25 4.21 -2.84 -1.34
C HIS A 25 4.92 -1.64 -0.73
N LEU A 26 4.18 -0.60 -0.33
CA LEU A 26 4.70 0.57 0.38
C LEU A 26 5.21 0.18 1.76
N SER A 27 4.41 -0.54 2.54
CA SER A 27 4.77 -0.97 3.90
C SER A 27 5.97 -1.94 3.93
N MET A 28 6.16 -2.77 2.89
CA MET A 28 7.34 -3.65 2.77
C MET A 28 8.62 -2.91 2.38
N ARG A 29 8.50 -1.72 1.76
CA ARG A 29 9.63 -0.93 1.24
C ARG A 29 9.96 0.29 2.11
N ALA A 30 9.11 0.59 3.08
CA ALA A 30 9.39 1.55 4.12
C ALA A 30 10.54 1.04 4.99
N ASP A 31 11.39 1.94 5.45
CA ASP A 31 12.38 1.63 6.47
C ASP A 31 11.75 1.52 7.87
N ASP A 32 12.59 1.35 8.89
CA ASP A 32 12.14 1.16 10.27
C ASP A 32 11.35 2.37 10.83
N ASP A 33 11.57 3.57 10.27
CA ASP A 33 10.87 4.81 10.64
C ASP A 33 9.63 5.08 9.76
N GLY A 34 9.35 4.20 8.79
CA GLY A 34 8.23 4.35 7.87
C GLY A 34 8.53 5.23 6.65
N PHE A 35 9.78 5.61 6.41
CA PHE A 35 10.15 6.47 5.28
C PHE A 35 10.21 5.70 3.97
N ILE A 36 9.65 6.29 2.92
CA ILE A 36 9.61 5.73 1.56
C ILE A 36 10.28 6.71 0.60
N ASN A 37 11.46 6.34 0.11
CA ASN A 37 12.26 7.20 -0.77
C ASN A 37 11.62 7.40 -2.17
N ASN A 38 10.87 6.42 -2.68
CA ASN A 38 10.35 6.44 -4.06
C ASN A 38 8.90 5.94 -4.21
N PRO A 39 7.90 6.56 -3.54
CA PRO A 39 6.52 6.05 -3.51
C PRO A 39 5.88 6.00 -4.91
N LYS A 40 6.06 7.04 -5.73
CA LYS A 40 5.55 7.08 -7.11
C LYS A 40 6.16 6.03 -8.05
N LYS A 41 7.36 5.54 -7.74
CA LYS A 41 7.97 4.43 -8.51
C LYS A 41 7.32 3.11 -8.12
N ILE A 42 7.00 2.93 -6.84
CA ILE A 42 6.33 1.73 -6.32
C ILE A 42 4.90 1.66 -6.87
N GLN A 43 4.14 2.76 -6.82
CA GLN A 43 2.81 2.88 -7.41
C GLN A 43 2.78 2.43 -8.88
N ARG A 44 3.69 2.98 -9.72
CA ARG A 44 3.84 2.57 -11.13
C ARG A 44 4.26 1.11 -11.32
N MET A 45 5.08 0.57 -10.42
CA MET A 45 5.52 -0.84 -10.47
C MET A 45 4.37 -1.81 -10.16
N VAL A 46 3.47 -1.44 -9.26
CA VAL A 46 2.27 -2.23 -8.90
C VAL A 46 1.17 -2.07 -9.97
N GLY A 47 1.25 -1.02 -10.80
CA GLY A 47 0.27 -0.74 -11.85
C GLY A 47 -0.93 0.09 -11.37
N CYS A 48 -0.77 0.80 -10.25
CA CYS A 48 -1.80 1.66 -9.68
C CYS A 48 -1.88 3.01 -10.42
N GLY A 49 -3.10 3.50 -10.61
CA GLY A 49 -3.39 4.86 -11.06
C GLY A 49 -3.24 5.88 -9.93
N ASP A 50 -3.51 7.15 -10.23
CA ASP A 50 -3.49 8.22 -9.22
C ASP A 50 -4.71 8.19 -8.27
N ASP A 51 -5.78 7.49 -8.67
CA ASP A 51 -7.02 7.32 -7.89
C ASP A 51 -7.06 6.01 -7.08
N ASP A 52 -5.99 5.20 -7.18
CA ASP A 52 -5.79 3.99 -6.36
C ASP A 52 -5.17 4.29 -5.00
#